data_AF-A0A1A9B649-F1
#
_entry.id   AF-A0A1A9B649-F1
#
_cell.length_a   1.000
_cell.length_b   1.000
_cell.length_c   1.000
_cell.angle_alpha   90.00
_cell.angle_beta   90.00
_cell.angle_gamma   90.00
#
_symmetry.space_group_name_H-M   'P 1'
#
loop_
_entity.id
_entity.type
_entity.pdbx_description
1 polymer ?
#
loop_
_entity_poly.entity_id
_entity_poly.type
_entity_poly.pdbx_seq_one_letter_code
_entity_poly.pdbx_strand_id
1 'polypeptide(L)'
;MTARIVVVGYGMAGARLVAELHARDGDHRVTVLGAEPHRAYNRIMLSTLLAGRIDEPDLELVEAVGPGVDVRTGAPVTAIDRTAREVRTADGARHGYDHLVLATGSRSVVPPLPGLDPLPDRVVPFRTLADCRRILAAARDARHALVLGGGLLGLEAARGLAARGVAVTVVHPVGHLMERQLDPPAGAVLVDTLAALGVRVRLGVPATGVTADADGVRLRLGDDESVAADLLVLCCGVRPDTALAAAAGLAVDRGVVVDDRMRTDDRRISAIGDCAQHDGTPTGLVAPAWAQARVVADLLTGGDPLVRYRPRPVVTRLKAAGIDLASMGDVAGVPTGTGPVEELTFTDPARGTYARLRIRDERLTGAILLGDNPTVGTVVQLFDRGAPVPTDRRALLLGRAVGAAPAEPAASPALMPDAAVVCRCNDVSKGALVACWRAGARSVTALSAATRAATGCGGCRDAVAGIAGWLAEADPPGSDPAPVDAAGDRGRGAAGTDHPHTRGTDGGGSGRERNSVTDRETVEATR
;
A
#
# COMPACT_ATOMS: atom_id res chain seq x y z
N MET A 1 -17.38 -0.67 -32.84
CA MET A 1 -16.67 -1.96 -32.68
C MET A 1 -16.26 -2.05 -31.22
N THR A 2 -16.70 -3.10 -30.52
CA THR A 2 -16.29 -3.40 -29.14
C THR A 2 -14.78 -3.55 -29.08
N ALA A 3 -14.09 -2.70 -28.31
CA ALA A 3 -12.61 -2.75 -28.25
C ALA A 3 -12.14 -3.99 -27.47
N ARG A 4 -11.16 -4.71 -28.01
CA ARG A 4 -10.56 -5.90 -27.38
C ARG A 4 -9.36 -5.51 -26.52
N ILE A 5 -9.45 -5.78 -25.23
CA ILE A 5 -8.38 -5.54 -24.27
C ILE A 5 -7.86 -6.90 -23.79
N VAL A 6 -6.56 -7.13 -23.92
CA VAL A 6 -5.90 -8.31 -23.33
C VAL A 6 -5.07 -7.88 -22.14
N VAL A 7 -5.25 -8.54 -20.99
CA VAL A 7 -4.47 -8.32 -19.76
C VAL A 7 -3.63 -9.56 -19.50
N VAL A 8 -2.31 -9.41 -19.51
CA VAL A 8 -1.34 -10.48 -19.23
C VAL A 8 -0.88 -10.38 -17.79
N GLY A 9 -1.36 -11.31 -16.96
CA GLY A 9 -1.11 -11.33 -15.52
C GLY A 9 -2.40 -11.07 -14.73
N TYR A 10 -2.76 -12.06 -13.90
CA TYR A 10 -3.98 -12.04 -13.09
C TYR A 10 -3.67 -11.95 -11.58
N GLY A 11 -2.67 -11.11 -11.24
CA GLY A 11 -2.38 -10.74 -9.86
C GLY A 11 -3.12 -9.46 -9.45
N MET A 12 -2.76 -8.92 -8.28
CA MET A 12 -3.35 -7.70 -7.68
C MET A 12 -3.55 -6.52 -8.66
N ALA A 13 -2.61 -6.27 -9.58
CA ALA A 13 -2.69 -5.17 -10.53
C ALA A 13 -3.67 -5.43 -11.68
N GLY A 14 -3.57 -6.61 -12.32
CA GLY A 14 -4.47 -7.02 -13.41
C GLY A 14 -5.92 -7.17 -12.93
N ALA A 15 -6.11 -7.83 -11.79
CA ALA A 15 -7.37 -7.90 -11.05
C ALA A 15 -8.02 -6.52 -10.87
N ARG A 16 -7.21 -5.55 -10.41
CA ARG A 16 -7.71 -4.19 -10.21
C ARG A 16 -8.11 -3.54 -11.51
N LEU A 17 -7.31 -3.66 -12.57
CA LEU A 17 -7.65 -3.09 -13.88
C LEU A 17 -8.98 -3.66 -14.39
N VAL A 18 -9.18 -4.97 -14.31
CA VAL A 18 -10.43 -5.62 -14.74
C VAL A 18 -11.63 -5.08 -13.98
N ALA A 19 -11.52 -4.98 -12.65
CA ALA A 19 -12.58 -4.40 -11.82
C ALA A 19 -12.87 -2.93 -12.16
N GLU A 20 -11.84 -2.13 -12.45
CA GLU A 20 -11.98 -0.71 -12.82
C GLU A 20 -12.61 -0.52 -14.20
N LEU A 21 -12.27 -1.38 -15.17
CA LEU A 21 -12.88 -1.40 -16.50
C LEU A 21 -14.36 -1.79 -16.41
N HIS A 22 -14.68 -2.82 -15.62
CA HIS A 22 -16.05 -3.28 -15.44
C HIS A 22 -16.93 -2.20 -14.77
N ALA A 23 -16.42 -1.49 -13.77
CA ALA A 23 -17.16 -0.47 -13.05
C ALA A 23 -17.45 0.82 -13.84
N ARG A 24 -16.84 1.00 -15.02
CA ARG A 24 -16.93 2.22 -15.83
C ARG A 24 -17.89 2.12 -17.03
N ASP A 25 -18.70 1.05 -17.10
CA ASP A 25 -19.71 0.81 -18.13
C ASP A 25 -19.20 1.15 -19.55
N GLY A 26 -18.45 0.22 -20.16
CA GLY A 26 -17.93 0.36 -21.52
C GLY A 26 -18.18 -0.87 -22.39
N ASP A 27 -18.35 -0.65 -23.70
CA ASP A 27 -18.40 -1.73 -24.71
C ASP A 27 -16.97 -2.23 -25.00
N HIS A 28 -16.44 -3.00 -24.04
CA HIS A 28 -15.12 -3.62 -24.12
C HIS A 28 -15.22 -5.14 -23.91
N ARG A 29 -14.41 -5.89 -24.67
CA ARG A 29 -14.16 -7.31 -24.43
C ARG A 29 -12.80 -7.45 -23.78
N VAL A 30 -12.77 -7.88 -22.52
CA VAL A 30 -11.55 -8.06 -21.75
C VAL A 30 -11.21 -9.53 -21.71
N THR A 31 -10.00 -9.91 -22.13
CA THR A 31 -9.45 -11.26 -21.93
C THR A 31 -8.28 -11.18 -20.96
N VAL A 32 -8.35 -11.91 -19.86
CA VAL A 32 -7.33 -11.95 -18.82
C VAL A 32 -6.61 -13.29 -18.89
N LEU A 33 -5.29 -13.26 -19.02
CA LEU A 33 -4.44 -14.44 -19.13
C LEU A 33 -3.53 -14.53 -17.90
N GLY A 34 -3.86 -15.44 -16.98
CA GLY A 34 -3.11 -15.68 -15.75
C GLY A 34 -2.29 -16.96 -15.83
N ALA A 35 -0.98 -16.88 -15.52
CA ALA A 35 -0.12 -18.06 -15.51
C ALA A 35 -0.43 -19.03 -14.35
N GLU A 36 -0.84 -18.51 -13.19
CA GLU A 36 -1.22 -19.34 -12.04
C GLU A 36 -2.59 -20.01 -12.28
N PRO A 37 -2.81 -21.25 -11.81
CA PRO A 37 -4.05 -22.01 -12.02
C PRO A 37 -5.16 -21.61 -11.03
N HIS A 38 -5.17 -20.35 -10.60
CA HIS A 38 -6.07 -19.85 -9.56
C HIS A 38 -6.61 -18.48 -9.95
N ARG A 39 -7.77 -18.14 -9.35
CA ARG A 39 -8.27 -16.75 -9.40
C ARG A 39 -7.28 -15.80 -8.74
N ALA A 40 -7.42 -14.51 -9.03
CA ALA A 40 -6.60 -13.50 -8.41
C ALA A 40 -6.78 -13.50 -6.89
N TYR A 41 -5.67 -13.35 -6.18
CA TYR A 41 -5.64 -13.36 -4.72
C TYR A 41 -4.72 -12.28 -4.18
N ASN A 42 -4.94 -11.95 -2.91
CA ASN A 42 -4.16 -10.98 -2.18
C ASN A 42 -2.81 -11.56 -1.76
N ARG A 43 -1.84 -11.51 -2.69
CA ARG A 43 -0.47 -11.96 -2.47
C ARG A 43 0.19 -11.36 -1.23
N ILE A 44 -0.22 -10.15 -0.84
CA ILE A 44 0.33 -9.45 0.31
C ILE A 44 -0.10 -10.08 1.64
N MET A 45 -1.19 -10.85 1.65
CA MET A 45 -1.67 -11.57 2.81
C MET A 45 -1.11 -12.99 2.92
N LEU A 46 -0.24 -13.43 1.99
CA LEU A 46 0.41 -14.73 2.09
C LEU A 46 1.23 -14.91 3.37
N SER A 47 1.83 -13.84 3.90
CA SER A 47 2.51 -13.88 5.20
C SER A 47 1.54 -14.04 6.37
N THR A 48 0.31 -13.55 6.23
CA THR A 48 -0.76 -13.72 7.24
C THR A 48 -1.34 -15.13 7.19
N LEU A 49 -1.53 -15.69 5.99
CA LEU A 49 -1.82 -17.12 5.79
C LEU A 49 -0.69 -17.97 6.39
N LEU A 50 0.56 -17.66 6.05
CA LEU A 50 1.76 -18.27 6.63
C LEU A 50 1.90 -17.99 8.13
N ALA A 51 1.10 -17.12 8.75
CA ALA A 51 1.01 -16.93 10.20
C ALA A 51 -0.21 -17.63 10.83
N GLY A 52 -1.08 -18.23 10.02
CA GLY A 52 -2.21 -19.04 10.48
C GLY A 52 -3.37 -18.19 11.01
N ARG A 53 -3.41 -16.91 10.62
CA ARG A 53 -4.45 -15.97 11.07
C ARG A 53 -5.62 -15.84 10.10
N ILE A 54 -5.45 -16.37 8.90
CA ILE A 54 -6.45 -16.43 7.84
C ILE A 54 -6.29 -17.76 7.11
N ASP A 55 -7.33 -18.20 6.42
CA ASP A 55 -7.32 -19.36 5.55
C ASP A 55 -7.16 -18.95 4.08
N GLU A 56 -6.91 -19.93 3.20
CA GLU A 56 -6.74 -19.65 1.77
C GLU A 56 -7.92 -18.92 1.11
N PRO A 57 -9.19 -19.22 1.42
CA PRO A 57 -10.33 -18.48 0.86
C PRO A 57 -10.32 -16.99 1.19
N ASP A 58 -9.76 -16.59 2.34
CA ASP A 58 -9.65 -15.19 2.76
C ASP A 58 -8.66 -14.39 1.88
N LEU A 59 -7.86 -15.07 1.07
CA LEU A 59 -6.97 -14.44 0.10
C LEU A 59 -7.69 -14.02 -1.18
N GLU A 60 -8.84 -14.62 -1.51
CA GLU A 60 -9.49 -14.36 -2.81
C GLU A 60 -9.82 -12.87 -2.95
N LEU A 61 -9.43 -12.27 -4.08
CA LEU A 61 -9.87 -10.93 -4.41
C LEU A 61 -11.28 -11.05 -4.97
N VAL A 62 -12.25 -10.48 -4.26
CA VAL A 62 -13.63 -10.38 -4.77
C VAL A 62 -13.59 -9.50 -6.01
N GLU A 63 -13.79 -10.11 -7.17
CA GLU A 63 -13.77 -9.44 -8.46
C GLU A 63 -15.13 -9.40 -9.11
N ALA A 64 -15.37 -8.32 -9.86
CA ALA A 64 -16.50 -8.23 -10.76
C ALA A 64 -16.17 -8.97 -12.06
N VAL A 65 -16.47 -10.27 -12.09
CA VAL A 65 -16.52 -11.05 -13.35
C VAL A 65 -17.92 -10.86 -13.92
N GLY A 66 -18.10 -9.81 -14.72
CA GLY A 66 -19.37 -9.50 -15.37
C GLY A 66 -19.36 -9.80 -16.87
N PRO A 67 -20.46 -9.48 -17.58
CA PRO A 67 -20.53 -9.61 -19.03
C PRO A 67 -19.35 -8.92 -19.72
N GLY A 68 -18.73 -9.58 -20.69
CA GLY A 68 -17.61 -9.02 -21.47
C GLY A 68 -16.21 -9.32 -20.92
N VAL A 69 -16.08 -9.99 -19.77
CA VAL A 69 -14.78 -10.41 -19.20
C VAL A 69 -14.59 -11.93 -19.33
N ASP A 70 -13.55 -12.36 -20.05
CA ASP A 70 -13.08 -13.75 -20.16
C ASP A 70 -11.78 -13.93 -19.38
N VAL A 71 -11.83 -14.68 -18.28
CA VAL A 71 -10.67 -14.94 -17.41
C VAL A 71 -10.16 -16.36 -17.65
N ARG A 72 -8.88 -16.49 -18.02
CA ARG A 72 -8.20 -17.78 -18.25
C ARG A 72 -7.03 -17.95 -17.30
N THR A 73 -7.22 -18.81 -16.31
CA THR A 73 -6.18 -19.21 -15.35
C THR A 73 -5.37 -20.39 -15.90
N GLY A 74 -4.12 -20.55 -15.47
CA GLY A 74 -3.23 -21.58 -16.02
C GLY A 74 -2.88 -21.36 -17.50
N ALA A 75 -3.00 -20.12 -18.00
CA ALA A 75 -2.75 -19.72 -19.37
C ALA A 75 -1.51 -18.81 -19.46
N PRO A 76 -0.28 -19.33 -19.23
CA PRO A 76 0.93 -18.52 -19.30
C PRO A 76 1.15 -18.03 -20.74
N VAL A 77 1.35 -16.72 -20.89
CA VAL A 77 1.71 -16.09 -22.17
C VAL A 77 3.20 -16.32 -22.43
N THR A 78 3.54 -16.70 -23.66
CA THR A 78 4.90 -17.04 -24.09
C THR A 78 5.46 -16.09 -25.13
N ALA A 79 4.61 -15.35 -25.86
CA ALA A 79 5.06 -14.38 -26.86
C ALA A 79 4.02 -13.27 -27.10
N ILE A 80 4.52 -12.11 -27.54
CA ILE A 80 3.73 -10.97 -28.02
C ILE A 80 4.17 -10.69 -29.45
N ASP A 81 3.22 -10.69 -30.40
CA ASP A 81 3.42 -10.22 -31.76
C ASP A 81 2.79 -8.83 -31.91
N ARG A 82 3.63 -7.80 -31.92
CA ARG A 82 3.20 -6.39 -32.01
C ARG A 82 2.61 -6.03 -33.38
N THR A 83 3.08 -6.69 -34.44
CA THR A 83 2.64 -6.43 -35.81
C THR A 83 1.25 -7.01 -36.03
N ALA A 84 1.06 -8.28 -35.66
CA ALA A 84 -0.24 -8.95 -35.72
C ALA A 84 -1.21 -8.46 -34.63
N ARG A 85 -0.69 -7.85 -33.56
CA ARG A 85 -1.41 -7.45 -32.34
C ARG A 85 -2.04 -8.65 -31.67
N GLU A 86 -1.24 -9.67 -31.43
CA GLU A 86 -1.66 -10.92 -30.79
C GLU A 86 -0.71 -11.32 -29.66
N VAL A 87 -1.24 -11.99 -28.66
CA VAL A 87 -0.43 -12.74 -27.69
C VAL A 87 -0.65 -14.23 -27.84
N ARG A 88 0.39 -15.03 -27.58
CA ARG A 88 0.34 -16.50 -27.64
C ARG A 88 0.53 -17.09 -26.25
N THR A 89 -0.35 -18.02 -25.88
CA THR A 89 -0.25 -18.81 -24.63
C THR A 89 0.54 -20.10 -24.85
N ALA A 90 0.99 -20.75 -23.77
CA ALA A 90 1.82 -21.95 -23.85
C ALA A 90 1.12 -23.16 -24.50
N ASP A 91 -0.21 -23.21 -24.46
CA ASP A 91 -1.03 -24.19 -25.18
C ASP A 91 -1.17 -23.89 -26.68
N GLY A 92 -0.56 -22.80 -27.16
CA GLY A 92 -0.59 -22.38 -28.56
C GLY A 92 -1.77 -21.48 -28.94
N ALA A 93 -2.71 -21.21 -28.04
CA ALA A 93 -3.83 -20.32 -28.33
C ALA A 93 -3.35 -18.88 -28.61
N ARG A 94 -4.11 -18.17 -29.46
CA ARG A 94 -3.80 -16.80 -29.90
C ARG A 94 -4.92 -15.86 -29.51
N HIS A 95 -4.55 -14.68 -29.01
CA HIS A 95 -5.49 -13.68 -28.53
C HIS A 95 -5.16 -12.33 -29.17
N GLY A 96 -5.98 -11.90 -30.12
CA GLY A 96 -5.86 -10.59 -30.76
C GLY A 96 -6.35 -9.47 -29.85
N TYR A 97 -5.65 -8.34 -29.86
CA TYR A 97 -5.94 -7.18 -29.04
C TYR A 97 -5.99 -5.87 -29.85
N ASP A 98 -6.82 -4.94 -29.39
CA ASP A 98 -6.75 -3.53 -29.76
C ASP A 98 -5.86 -2.77 -28.76
N HIS A 99 -5.87 -3.19 -27.49
CA HIS A 99 -4.93 -2.76 -26.46
C HIS A 99 -4.45 -3.93 -25.59
N LEU A 100 -3.15 -3.98 -25.30
CA LEU A 100 -2.52 -4.98 -24.45
C LEU A 100 -2.05 -4.34 -23.14
N VAL A 101 -2.29 -4.99 -22.02
CA VAL A 101 -1.76 -4.56 -20.71
C VAL A 101 -0.90 -5.65 -20.10
N LEU A 102 0.37 -5.32 -19.85
CA LEU A 102 1.31 -6.16 -19.11
C LEU A 102 1.15 -5.89 -17.62
N ALA A 103 0.64 -6.87 -16.89
CA ALA A 103 0.51 -6.90 -15.44
C ALA A 103 1.23 -8.14 -14.87
N THR A 104 2.39 -8.48 -15.45
CA THR A 104 3.17 -9.69 -15.18
C THR A 104 3.81 -9.70 -13.79
N GLY A 105 3.86 -8.55 -13.13
CA GLY A 105 4.33 -8.43 -11.77
C GLY A 105 5.84 -8.66 -11.64
N SER A 106 6.25 -9.46 -10.66
CA SER A 106 7.65 -9.72 -10.36
C SER A 106 7.87 -11.14 -9.85
N ARG A 107 9.09 -11.66 -10.07
CA ARG A 107 9.54 -12.99 -9.65
C ARG A 107 10.47 -12.89 -8.44
N SER A 108 10.50 -13.94 -7.62
CA SER A 108 11.47 -14.07 -6.53
C SER A 108 12.89 -14.08 -7.08
N VAL A 109 13.80 -13.36 -6.42
CA VAL A 109 15.22 -13.49 -6.69
C VAL A 109 15.74 -14.74 -6.00
N VAL A 110 16.20 -15.70 -6.79
CA VAL A 110 17.05 -16.79 -6.29
C VAL A 110 18.49 -16.28 -6.35
N PRO A 111 19.20 -16.17 -5.21
CA PRO A 111 20.58 -15.70 -5.23
C PRO A 111 21.46 -16.72 -5.97
N PRO A 112 22.50 -16.29 -6.69
CA PRO A 112 23.37 -17.16 -7.48
C PRO A 112 24.35 -17.93 -6.57
N LEU A 113 23.83 -18.78 -5.69
CA LEU A 113 24.60 -19.59 -4.76
C LEU A 113 24.73 -21.02 -5.29
N PRO A 114 25.90 -21.66 -5.14
CA PRO A 114 26.04 -23.09 -5.40
C PRO A 114 24.98 -23.90 -4.65
N GLY A 115 24.34 -24.84 -5.34
CA GLY A 115 23.30 -25.73 -4.80
C GLY A 115 21.87 -25.19 -4.84
N LEU A 116 21.63 -24.05 -5.52
CA LEU A 116 20.28 -23.50 -5.75
C LEU A 116 19.76 -23.65 -7.19
N ASP A 117 20.55 -24.26 -8.08
CA ASP A 117 20.15 -24.52 -9.47
C ASP A 117 20.47 -25.97 -9.86
N PRO A 118 19.46 -26.86 -10.01
CA PRO A 118 18.04 -26.61 -9.76
C PRO A 118 17.75 -26.37 -8.27
N LEU A 119 16.60 -25.74 -7.95
CA LEU A 119 16.18 -25.51 -6.57
C LEU A 119 15.83 -26.84 -5.87
N PRO A 120 16.46 -27.17 -4.73
CA PRO A 120 16.09 -28.35 -3.95
C PRO A 120 14.67 -28.24 -3.35
N ASP A 121 14.02 -29.37 -3.09
CA ASP A 121 12.64 -29.40 -2.58
C ASP A 121 12.43 -28.63 -1.27
N ARG A 122 13.40 -28.77 -0.34
CA ARG A 122 13.44 -28.08 0.97
C ARG A 122 13.89 -26.62 0.90
N VAL A 123 14.14 -26.09 -0.30
CA VAL A 123 14.46 -24.68 -0.52
C VAL A 123 13.33 -24.04 -1.31
N VAL A 124 12.60 -23.12 -0.67
CA VAL A 124 11.37 -22.57 -1.23
C VAL A 124 11.44 -21.04 -1.29
N PRO A 125 11.37 -20.42 -2.48
CA PRO A 125 11.16 -18.97 -2.55
C PRO A 125 9.79 -18.61 -2.00
N PHE A 126 9.63 -17.45 -1.37
CA PHE A 126 8.31 -17.06 -0.85
C PHE A 126 7.68 -15.94 -1.67
N ARG A 127 6.75 -16.27 -2.59
CA ARG A 127 6.05 -15.25 -3.39
C ARG A 127 4.64 -15.65 -3.81
N THR A 128 4.41 -16.90 -4.17
CA THR A 128 3.14 -17.42 -4.70
C THR A 128 2.34 -18.20 -3.66
N LEU A 129 1.06 -18.45 -3.95
CA LEU A 129 0.26 -19.35 -3.12
C LEU A 129 0.84 -20.78 -3.14
N ALA A 130 1.36 -21.23 -4.28
CA ALA A 130 2.06 -22.51 -4.38
C ALA A 130 3.30 -22.57 -3.47
N ASP A 131 4.09 -21.50 -3.44
CA ASP A 131 5.23 -21.37 -2.52
C ASP A 131 4.78 -21.43 -1.06
N CYS A 132 3.72 -20.68 -0.70
CA CYS A 132 3.18 -20.67 0.65
C CYS A 132 2.72 -22.07 1.08
N ARG A 133 2.00 -22.79 0.20
CA ARG A 133 1.59 -24.19 0.45
C ARG A 133 2.78 -25.12 0.66
N ARG A 134 3.84 -24.99 -0.16
CA ARG A 134 5.08 -25.76 -0.01
C ARG A 134 5.77 -25.47 1.33
N ILE A 135 5.87 -24.20 1.72
CA ILE A 135 6.43 -23.78 3.01
C ILE A 135 5.59 -24.35 4.15
N LEU A 136 4.26 -24.24 4.09
CA LEU A 136 3.35 -24.78 5.11
C LEU A 136 3.44 -26.30 5.23
N ALA A 137 3.55 -27.01 4.11
CA ALA A 137 3.73 -28.46 4.11
C ALA A 137 5.05 -28.86 4.77
N ALA A 138 6.17 -28.22 4.37
CA ALA A 138 7.48 -28.48 4.97
C ALA A 138 7.55 -28.07 6.45
N ALA A 139 6.83 -27.02 6.85
CA ALA A 139 6.83 -26.52 8.22
C ALA A 139 6.09 -27.42 9.23
N ARG A 140 5.24 -28.37 8.77
CA ARG A 140 4.52 -29.29 9.67
C ARG A 140 5.45 -30.17 10.49
N ASP A 141 6.53 -30.64 9.86
CA ASP A 141 7.49 -31.56 10.47
C ASP A 141 8.83 -30.87 10.78
N ALA A 142 8.95 -29.57 10.48
CA ALA A 142 10.17 -28.81 10.72
C ALA A 142 10.29 -28.39 12.20
N ARG A 143 11.46 -28.65 12.78
CA ARG A 143 11.86 -28.10 14.09
C ARG A 143 12.57 -26.76 13.93
N HIS A 144 13.32 -26.60 12.85
CA HIS A 144 14.08 -25.37 12.55
C HIS A 144 13.94 -24.96 11.08
N ALA A 145 13.73 -23.67 10.84
CA ALA A 145 13.70 -23.07 9.52
C ALA A 145 14.71 -21.92 9.40
N LEU A 146 15.35 -21.82 8.24
CA LEU A 146 16.14 -20.67 7.84
C LEU A 146 15.32 -19.75 6.96
N VAL A 147 15.48 -18.45 7.15
CA VAL A 147 15.00 -17.43 6.22
C VAL A 147 16.19 -16.62 5.71
N LEU A 148 16.45 -16.70 4.41
CA LEU A 148 17.51 -15.92 3.78
C LEU A 148 16.95 -14.59 3.28
N GLY A 149 17.29 -13.50 3.97
CA GLY A 149 16.86 -12.13 3.70
C GLY A 149 16.11 -11.51 4.88
N GLY A 150 16.69 -10.46 5.46
CA GLY A 150 16.16 -9.67 6.60
C GLY A 150 15.32 -8.45 6.19
N GLY A 151 14.69 -8.50 5.02
CA GLY A 151 13.73 -7.48 4.58
C GLY A 151 12.30 -7.78 5.05
N LEU A 152 11.34 -6.92 4.71
CA LEU A 152 9.91 -7.04 5.09
C LEU A 152 9.36 -8.46 4.99
N LEU A 153 9.40 -9.05 3.79
CA LEU A 153 8.80 -10.35 3.55
C LEU A 153 9.50 -11.48 4.32
N GLY A 154 10.82 -11.39 4.47
CA GLY A 154 11.58 -12.36 5.24
C GLY A 154 11.25 -12.31 6.73
N LEU A 155 11.12 -11.11 7.30
CA LEU A 155 10.72 -10.94 8.69
C LEU A 155 9.27 -11.36 8.94
N GLU A 156 8.36 -11.06 8.02
CA GLU A 156 6.98 -11.52 8.10
C GLU A 156 6.88 -13.06 8.00
N ALA A 157 7.65 -13.68 7.11
CA ALA A 157 7.72 -15.13 6.98
C ALA A 157 8.33 -15.79 8.24
N ALA A 158 9.42 -15.23 8.76
CA ALA A 158 10.08 -15.70 9.97
C ALA A 158 9.13 -15.67 11.17
N ARG A 159 8.38 -14.58 11.33
CA ARG A 159 7.37 -14.45 12.37
C ARG A 159 6.19 -15.41 12.17
N GLY A 160 5.73 -15.61 10.93
CA GLY A 160 4.66 -16.56 10.62
C GLY A 160 5.02 -18.01 10.95
N LEU A 161 6.27 -18.41 10.66
CA LEU A 161 6.82 -19.72 11.01
C LEU A 161 7.03 -19.88 12.51
N ALA A 162 7.59 -18.87 13.18
CA ALA A 162 7.78 -18.89 14.62
C ALA A 162 6.44 -18.97 15.38
N ALA A 163 5.37 -18.33 14.88
CA ALA A 163 4.02 -18.47 15.43
C ALA A 163 3.44 -19.89 15.31
N ARG A 164 4.03 -20.77 14.48
CA ARG A 164 3.71 -22.20 14.39
C ARG A 164 4.58 -23.09 15.28
N GLY A 165 5.44 -22.50 16.11
CA GLY A 165 6.35 -23.25 16.97
C GLY A 165 7.61 -23.75 16.27
N VAL A 166 7.87 -23.35 15.02
CA VAL A 166 9.13 -23.64 14.33
C VAL A 166 10.21 -22.68 14.83
N ALA A 167 11.36 -23.18 15.26
CA ALA A 167 12.48 -22.31 15.57
C ALA A 167 12.97 -21.63 14.28
N VAL A 168 13.20 -20.32 14.28
CA VAL A 168 13.62 -19.61 13.06
C VAL A 168 14.93 -18.87 13.25
N THR A 169 15.82 -18.99 12.27
CA THR A 169 16.99 -18.13 12.13
C THR A 169 16.92 -17.35 10.81
N VAL A 170 16.93 -16.02 10.89
CA VAL A 170 17.05 -15.11 9.75
C VAL A 170 18.52 -14.85 9.48
N VAL A 171 18.96 -15.05 8.24
CA VAL A 171 20.32 -14.72 7.78
C VAL A 171 20.25 -13.57 6.79
N HIS A 172 21.04 -12.53 7.01
CA HIS A 172 21.04 -11.31 6.20
C HIS A 172 22.46 -10.78 6.00
N PRO A 173 22.88 -10.45 4.76
CA PRO A 173 24.27 -10.13 4.45
C PRO A 173 24.76 -8.78 4.97
N VAL A 174 23.87 -7.88 5.39
CA VAL A 174 24.21 -6.52 5.85
C VAL A 174 24.01 -6.36 7.35
N GLY A 175 24.60 -5.30 7.90
CA GLY A 175 24.75 -5.10 9.35
C GLY A 175 23.48 -4.76 10.13
N HIS A 176 22.33 -4.59 9.49
CA HIS A 176 21.05 -4.40 10.16
C HIS A 176 19.88 -4.86 9.29
N LEU A 177 18.75 -5.14 9.93
CA LEU A 177 17.50 -5.56 9.28
C LEU A 177 16.84 -4.40 8.54
N MET A 178 16.11 -4.71 7.46
CA MET A 178 15.35 -3.75 6.66
C MET A 178 16.16 -2.49 6.31
N GLU A 179 17.36 -2.68 5.78
CA GLU A 179 18.39 -1.65 5.54
C GLU A 179 17.98 -0.53 4.56
N ARG A 180 16.87 -0.72 3.85
CA ARG A 180 16.26 0.29 2.99
C ARG A 180 15.23 1.16 3.72
N GLN A 181 14.78 0.74 4.90
CA GLN A 181 13.71 1.33 5.69
C GLN A 181 14.15 1.78 7.07
N LEU A 182 15.23 1.21 7.61
CA LEU A 182 15.73 1.44 8.96
C LEU A 182 17.15 1.96 8.94
N ASP A 183 17.52 2.62 10.02
CA ASP A 183 18.91 2.90 10.36
C ASP A 183 19.46 1.81 11.32
N PRO A 184 20.78 1.75 11.54
CA PRO A 184 21.36 0.73 12.41
C PRO A 184 20.78 0.70 13.85
N PRO A 185 20.52 1.84 14.52
CA PRO A 185 19.89 1.83 15.85
C PRO A 185 18.48 1.21 15.85
N ALA A 186 17.61 1.57 14.89
CA ALA A 186 16.29 0.95 14.77
C ALA A 186 16.40 -0.55 14.47
N GLY A 187 17.37 -0.93 13.62
CA GLY A 187 17.65 -2.31 13.30
C GLY A 187 18.06 -3.14 14.51
N ALA A 188 18.86 -2.59 15.43
CA ALA A 188 19.23 -3.25 16.68
C ALA A 188 18.00 -3.50 17.59
N VAL A 189 17.16 -2.47 17.78
CA VAL A 189 15.89 -2.61 18.55
C VAL A 189 14.97 -3.65 17.92
N LEU A 190 14.93 -3.74 16.58
CA LEU A 190 14.15 -4.76 15.88
C LEU A 190 14.72 -6.18 16.07
N VAL A 191 16.04 -6.35 16.11
CA VAL A 191 16.69 -7.64 16.42
C VAL A 191 16.30 -8.12 17.82
N ASP A 192 16.37 -7.25 18.82
CA ASP A 192 16.02 -7.59 20.20
C ASP A 192 14.53 -7.94 20.33
N THR A 193 13.67 -7.15 19.67
CA THR A 193 12.22 -7.42 19.58
C THR A 193 11.96 -8.79 18.94
N LEU A 194 12.66 -9.13 17.84
CA LEU A 194 12.52 -10.43 17.18
C LEU A 194 13.01 -11.59 18.03
N ALA A 195 14.11 -11.40 18.77
CA ALA A 195 14.66 -12.40 19.69
C ALA A 195 13.66 -12.73 20.80
N ALA A 196 13.02 -11.71 21.40
CA ALA A 196 11.95 -11.89 22.38
C ALA A 196 10.73 -12.63 21.81
N LEU A 197 10.53 -12.56 20.49
CA LEU A 197 9.47 -13.26 19.77
C LEU A 197 9.91 -14.63 19.21
N GLY A 198 11.07 -15.15 19.60
CA GLY A 198 11.55 -16.48 19.23
C GLY A 198 12.22 -16.58 17.86
N VAL A 199 12.62 -15.44 17.27
CA VAL A 199 13.35 -15.40 15.99
C VAL A 199 14.79 -14.99 16.24
N ARG A 200 15.74 -15.85 15.85
CA ARG A 200 17.17 -15.52 15.89
C ARG A 200 17.58 -14.81 14.61
N VAL A 201 18.58 -13.95 14.70
CA VAL A 201 19.09 -13.20 13.55
C VAL A 201 20.61 -13.35 13.45
N ARG A 202 21.10 -13.49 12.22
CA ARG A 202 22.53 -13.46 11.84
C ARG A 202 22.70 -12.37 10.79
N LEU A 203 23.41 -11.31 11.16
CA LEU A 203 23.61 -10.10 10.34
C LEU A 203 25.05 -10.02 9.85
N GLY A 204 25.27 -9.22 8.80
CA GLY A 204 26.62 -8.90 8.30
C GLY A 204 27.37 -10.08 7.69
N VAL A 205 26.69 -11.19 7.43
CA VAL A 205 27.30 -12.41 6.91
C VAL A 205 26.56 -12.90 5.66
N PRO A 206 27.21 -12.92 4.48
CA PRO A 206 26.59 -13.42 3.27
C PRO A 206 26.53 -14.95 3.29
N ALA A 207 25.49 -15.50 2.65
CA ALA A 207 25.47 -16.93 2.32
C ALA A 207 26.40 -17.20 1.13
N THR A 208 27.11 -18.33 1.16
CA THR A 208 28.11 -18.73 0.15
C THR A 208 27.78 -20.04 -0.54
N GLY A 209 26.77 -20.77 -0.09
CA GLY A 209 26.31 -22.02 -0.71
C GLY A 209 25.23 -22.71 0.09
N VAL A 210 24.51 -23.60 -0.57
CA VAL A 210 23.45 -24.42 0.03
C VAL A 210 23.71 -25.87 -0.33
N THR A 211 23.55 -26.77 0.64
CA THR A 211 23.39 -28.20 0.39
C THR A 211 22.10 -28.65 1.01
N ALA A 212 21.30 -29.44 0.29
CA ALA A 212 20.02 -29.94 0.76
C ALA A 212 19.87 -31.41 0.35
N ASP A 213 19.37 -32.22 1.26
CA ASP A 213 19.14 -33.65 1.09
C ASP A 213 17.87 -34.07 1.85
N ALA A 214 17.67 -35.37 2.04
CA ALA A 214 16.52 -35.90 2.77
C ALA A 214 16.50 -35.46 4.24
N ASP A 215 17.67 -35.26 4.85
CA ASP A 215 17.86 -34.99 6.27
C ASP A 215 17.76 -33.50 6.61
N GLY A 216 17.89 -32.61 5.63
CA GLY A 216 17.62 -31.19 5.80
C GLY A 216 18.33 -30.28 4.80
N VAL A 217 18.57 -29.05 5.24
CA VAL A 217 19.30 -28.00 4.52
C VAL A 217 20.44 -27.50 5.38
N ARG A 218 21.60 -27.27 4.75
CA ARG A 218 22.74 -26.59 5.35
C ARG A 218 23.08 -25.35 4.53
N LEU A 219 23.03 -24.20 5.18
CA LEU A 219 23.44 -22.91 4.62
C LEU A 219 24.86 -22.60 5.06
N ARG A 220 25.79 -22.51 4.10
CA ARG A 220 27.17 -22.11 4.36
C ARG A 220 27.29 -20.60 4.29
N LEU A 221 28.04 -20.02 5.22
CA LEU A 221 28.19 -18.59 5.41
C LEU A 221 29.58 -18.11 4.98
N GLY A 222 29.78 -16.78 4.95
CA GLY A 222 31.04 -16.14 4.54
C GLY A 222 32.11 -16.10 5.61
N ASP A 223 31.77 -16.46 6.84
CA ASP A 223 32.65 -16.60 8.01
C ASP A 223 33.05 -18.07 8.26
N ASP A 224 32.92 -18.92 7.25
CA ASP A 224 33.17 -20.37 7.28
C ASP A 224 32.24 -21.18 8.22
N GLU A 225 31.25 -20.53 8.86
CA GLU A 225 30.22 -21.24 9.60
C GLU A 225 29.18 -21.88 8.67
N SER A 226 28.40 -22.80 9.24
CA SER A 226 27.27 -23.41 8.56
C SER A 226 26.09 -23.58 9.51
N VAL A 227 24.90 -23.22 9.05
CA VAL A 227 23.66 -23.35 9.83
C VAL A 227 22.80 -24.45 9.22
N ALA A 228 22.41 -25.43 10.03
CA ALA A 228 21.53 -26.53 9.63
C ALA A 228 20.07 -26.24 9.99
N ALA A 229 19.13 -26.67 9.15
CA ALA A 229 17.69 -26.55 9.34
C ALA A 229 16.94 -27.60 8.51
N ASP A 230 15.63 -27.71 8.71
CA ASP A 230 14.78 -28.65 7.98
C ASP A 230 14.20 -28.02 6.69
N LEU A 231 14.18 -26.68 6.63
CA LEU A 231 13.61 -25.85 5.57
C LEU A 231 14.43 -24.56 5.40
N LEU A 232 14.65 -24.14 4.15
CA LEU A 232 15.18 -22.82 3.81
C LEU A 232 14.17 -22.04 2.97
N VAL A 233 13.75 -20.88 3.47
CA VAL A 233 12.87 -19.94 2.78
C VAL A 233 13.70 -18.82 2.16
N LEU A 234 13.59 -18.63 0.84
CA LEU A 234 14.30 -17.55 0.14
C LEU A 234 13.43 -16.29 0.09
N CYS A 235 13.92 -15.22 0.72
CA CYS A 235 13.31 -13.90 0.78
C CYS A 235 14.29 -12.81 0.32
N CYS A 236 15.05 -13.08 -0.74
CA CYS A 236 16.16 -12.24 -1.23
C CYS A 236 15.71 -11.08 -2.15
N GLY A 237 14.46 -10.63 -2.03
CA GLY A 237 13.87 -9.62 -2.89
C GLY A 237 13.17 -10.19 -4.14
N VAL A 238 12.66 -9.28 -4.96
CA VAL A 238 11.93 -9.59 -6.20
C VAL A 238 12.49 -8.80 -7.37
N ARG A 239 12.31 -9.31 -8.59
CA ARG A 239 12.67 -8.64 -9.84
C ARG A 239 11.45 -8.53 -10.75
N PRO A 240 11.17 -7.34 -11.33
CA PRO A 240 10.13 -7.16 -12.34
C PRO A 240 10.18 -8.25 -13.42
N ASP A 241 9.03 -8.83 -13.78
CA ASP A 241 8.94 -9.85 -14.83
C ASP A 241 8.79 -9.18 -16.20
N THR A 242 9.93 -8.89 -16.81
CA THR A 242 10.04 -8.13 -18.06
C THR A 242 10.33 -9.00 -19.28
N ALA A 243 10.44 -10.33 -19.12
CA ALA A 243 10.90 -11.24 -20.16
C ALA A 243 10.04 -11.16 -21.44
N LEU A 244 8.71 -11.12 -21.29
CA LEU A 244 7.79 -10.95 -22.41
C LEU A 244 7.95 -9.61 -23.13
N ALA A 245 8.11 -8.52 -22.38
CA ALA A 245 8.27 -7.19 -22.94
C ALA A 245 9.60 -7.05 -23.72
N ALA A 246 10.69 -7.55 -23.12
CA ALA A 246 12.01 -7.54 -23.75
C ALA A 246 12.02 -8.37 -25.03
N ALA A 247 11.44 -9.58 -25.01
CA ALA A 247 11.32 -10.43 -26.20
C ALA A 247 10.45 -9.80 -27.30
N ALA A 248 9.48 -8.96 -26.93
CA ALA A 248 8.65 -8.18 -27.86
C ALA A 248 9.33 -6.89 -28.36
N GLY A 249 10.58 -6.62 -27.97
CA GLY A 249 11.32 -5.42 -28.35
C GLY A 249 10.75 -4.13 -27.75
N LEU A 250 10.09 -4.20 -26.58
CA LEU A 250 9.69 -3.02 -25.81
C LEU A 250 10.85 -2.52 -24.96
N ALA A 251 10.85 -1.23 -24.64
CA ALA A 251 11.86 -0.65 -23.77
C ALA A 251 11.79 -1.24 -22.35
N VAL A 252 12.92 -1.81 -21.90
CA VAL A 252 13.08 -2.42 -20.57
C VAL A 252 14.39 -1.93 -19.96
N ASP A 253 14.34 -1.61 -18.66
CA ASP A 253 15.51 -1.35 -17.83
C ASP A 253 15.38 -2.19 -16.54
N ARG A 254 15.10 -1.57 -15.38
CA ARG A 254 14.75 -2.29 -14.15
C ARG A 254 13.35 -2.91 -14.21
N GLY A 255 12.46 -2.33 -15.01
CA GLY A 255 11.12 -2.79 -15.35
C GLY A 255 10.77 -2.44 -16.80
N VAL A 256 9.52 -2.71 -17.21
CA VAL A 256 8.97 -2.24 -18.50
C VAL A 256 8.80 -0.73 -18.42
N VAL A 257 9.51 0.01 -19.26
CA VAL A 257 9.52 1.47 -19.20
C VAL A 257 8.16 2.02 -19.65
N VAL A 258 7.57 2.90 -18.83
CA VAL A 258 6.29 3.53 -19.12
C VAL A 258 6.28 5.04 -18.88
N ASP A 259 5.46 5.75 -19.64
CA ASP A 259 5.18 7.18 -19.46
C ASP A 259 4.15 7.43 -18.33
N ASP A 260 3.80 8.70 -18.06
CA ASP A 260 2.79 9.09 -17.06
C ASP A 260 1.38 8.55 -17.34
N ARG A 261 1.11 8.07 -18.56
CA ARG A 261 -0.14 7.43 -18.97
C ARG A 261 -0.05 5.90 -18.90
N MET A 262 1.04 5.38 -18.32
CA MET A 262 1.36 3.96 -18.20
C MET A 262 1.53 3.24 -19.54
N ARG A 263 1.85 3.97 -20.62
CA ARG A 263 2.09 3.41 -21.96
C ARG A 263 3.57 3.11 -22.15
N THR A 264 3.87 2.03 -22.86
CA THR A 264 5.23 1.73 -23.32
C THR A 264 5.56 2.57 -24.56
N ASP A 265 6.71 2.30 -25.20
CA ASP A 265 7.07 2.85 -26.51
C ASP A 265 6.11 2.41 -27.63
N ASP A 266 5.30 1.37 -27.40
CA ASP A 266 4.15 1.03 -28.23
C ASP A 266 2.85 1.60 -27.62
N ARG A 267 2.19 2.52 -28.33
CA ARG A 267 0.97 3.19 -27.84
C ARG A 267 -0.20 2.25 -27.58
N ARG A 268 -0.17 1.03 -28.11
CA ARG A 268 -1.20 -0.01 -27.90
C ARG A 268 -0.86 -0.95 -26.74
N ILE A 269 0.26 -0.71 -26.05
CA ILE A 269 0.72 -1.54 -24.95
C ILE A 269 0.95 -0.66 -23.72
N SER A 270 0.37 -1.09 -22.61
CA SER A 270 0.60 -0.50 -21.28
C SER A 270 1.26 -1.52 -20.37
N ALA A 271 1.94 -1.04 -19.33
CA ALA A 271 2.40 -1.90 -18.24
C ALA A 271 2.01 -1.30 -16.88
N ILE A 272 1.57 -2.14 -15.96
CA ILE A 272 1.12 -1.73 -14.61
C ILE A 272 1.62 -2.70 -13.53
N GLY A 273 1.67 -2.22 -12.29
CA GLY A 273 2.12 -2.99 -11.13
C GLY A 273 3.64 -3.20 -11.10
N ASP A 274 4.07 -4.27 -10.43
CA ASP A 274 5.49 -4.51 -10.16
C ASP A 274 6.35 -4.68 -11.42
N CYS A 275 5.77 -5.00 -12.58
CA CYS A 275 6.54 -5.11 -13.83
C CYS A 275 6.86 -3.74 -14.45
N ALA A 276 6.12 -2.69 -14.09
CA ALA A 276 6.25 -1.38 -14.70
C ALA A 276 7.32 -0.53 -14.01
N GLN A 277 8.07 0.21 -14.82
CA GLN A 277 9.03 1.22 -14.40
C GLN A 277 8.53 2.58 -14.88
N HIS A 278 8.08 3.40 -13.92
CA HIS A 278 7.71 4.80 -14.14
C HIS A 278 8.78 5.69 -13.53
N ASP A 279 9.24 6.70 -14.29
CA ASP A 279 10.29 7.64 -13.86
C ASP A 279 11.53 6.95 -13.22
N GLY A 280 12.07 5.96 -13.94
CA GLY A 280 13.26 5.23 -13.52
C GLY A 280 13.08 4.24 -12.35
N THR A 281 11.86 4.12 -11.80
CA THR A 281 11.60 3.42 -10.53
C THR A 281 10.48 2.39 -10.62
N PRO A 282 10.77 1.09 -10.42
CA PRO A 282 9.75 0.09 -10.08
C PRO A 282 9.24 0.29 -8.64
N THR A 283 7.93 0.19 -8.42
CA THR A 283 7.33 0.54 -7.12
C THR A 283 7.25 -0.63 -6.15
N GLY A 284 6.88 -1.83 -6.62
CA GLY A 284 6.78 -3.05 -5.79
C GLY A 284 5.69 -3.01 -4.72
N LEU A 285 4.66 -2.17 -4.89
CA LEU A 285 3.66 -1.87 -3.87
C LEU A 285 2.23 -1.83 -4.43
N VAL A 286 1.27 -2.27 -3.62
CA VAL A 286 -0.16 -2.34 -4.01
C VAL A 286 -0.76 -0.98 -4.32
N ALA A 287 -0.51 0.04 -3.48
CA ALA A 287 -1.14 1.34 -3.66
C ALA A 287 -0.74 2.00 -4.99
N PRO A 288 0.56 2.06 -5.37
CA PRO A 288 0.98 2.38 -6.72
C PRO A 288 0.33 1.53 -7.80
N ALA A 289 0.41 0.19 -7.70
CA ALA A 289 -0.13 -0.71 -8.72
C ALA A 289 -1.62 -0.46 -9.03
N TRP A 290 -2.43 -0.21 -8.00
CA TRP A 290 -3.85 0.09 -8.16
C TRP A 290 -4.12 1.51 -8.67
N ALA A 291 -3.27 2.49 -8.35
CA ALA A 291 -3.35 3.82 -8.95
C ALA A 291 -3.00 3.78 -10.45
N GLN A 292 -2.01 2.97 -10.85
CA GLN A 292 -1.66 2.75 -12.25
C GLN A 292 -2.81 2.06 -13.01
N ALA A 293 -3.45 1.06 -12.39
CA ALA A 293 -4.63 0.40 -12.95
C ALA A 293 -5.79 1.38 -13.20
N ARG A 294 -6.04 2.32 -12.27
CA ARG A 294 -7.04 3.40 -12.45
C ARG A 294 -6.75 4.26 -13.66
N VAL A 295 -5.51 4.73 -13.79
CA VAL A 295 -5.06 5.58 -14.91
C VAL A 295 -5.30 4.85 -16.24
N VAL A 296 -4.91 3.58 -16.33
CA VAL A 296 -5.14 2.79 -17.56
C VAL A 296 -6.63 2.58 -17.82
N ALA A 297 -7.43 2.28 -16.80
CA ALA A 297 -8.88 2.12 -16.96
C ALA A 297 -9.52 3.41 -17.50
N ASP A 298 -9.26 4.56 -16.88
CA ASP A 298 -9.79 5.86 -17.30
C ASP A 298 -9.42 6.18 -18.76
N LEU A 299 -8.18 5.88 -19.17
CA LEU A 299 -7.72 6.10 -20.54
C LEU A 299 -8.39 5.17 -21.57
N LEU A 300 -8.66 3.91 -21.19
CA LEU A 300 -9.25 2.91 -22.10
C LEU A 300 -10.76 3.05 -22.24
N THR A 301 -11.45 3.53 -21.21
CA THR A 301 -12.91 3.75 -21.24
C THR A 301 -13.29 5.16 -21.70
N GLY A 302 -12.31 6.00 -22.06
CA GLY A 302 -12.57 7.37 -22.51
C GLY A 302 -13.08 8.30 -21.40
N GLY A 303 -12.67 8.06 -20.16
CA GLY A 303 -12.93 8.93 -19.01
C GLY A 303 -12.15 10.25 -19.12
N ASP A 304 -11.24 10.54 -18.19
CA ASP A 304 -10.39 11.73 -18.28
C ASP A 304 -9.19 11.50 -19.22
N PRO A 305 -9.13 12.11 -20.43
CA PRO A 305 -8.01 11.95 -21.35
C PRO A 305 -6.71 12.61 -20.85
N LEU A 306 -6.81 13.48 -19.84
CA LEU A 306 -5.70 14.19 -19.20
C LEU A 306 -5.19 13.49 -17.94
N VAL A 307 -5.81 12.38 -17.53
CA VAL A 307 -5.37 11.61 -16.36
C VAL A 307 -3.92 11.17 -16.50
N ARG A 308 -3.16 11.29 -15.41
CA ARG A 308 -1.75 10.89 -15.31
C ARG A 308 -1.51 10.18 -13.99
N TYR A 309 -0.68 9.16 -14.01
CA TYR A 309 -0.12 8.59 -12.81
C TYR A 309 0.84 9.59 -12.18
N ARG A 310 0.63 9.89 -10.90
CA ARG A 310 1.55 10.67 -10.08
C ARG A 310 1.95 9.81 -8.88
N PRO A 311 3.24 9.46 -8.73
CA PRO A 311 3.73 8.78 -7.55
C PRO A 311 3.36 9.55 -6.29
N ARG A 312 2.91 8.84 -5.25
CA ARG A 312 2.68 9.40 -3.92
C ARG A 312 3.80 8.96 -2.98
N PRO A 313 4.09 9.74 -1.92
CA PRO A 313 5.03 9.31 -0.88
C PRO A 313 4.67 7.93 -0.33
N VAL A 314 5.67 7.07 -0.22
CA VAL A 314 5.51 5.69 0.21
C VAL A 314 5.63 5.59 1.72
N VAL A 315 4.65 4.94 2.33
CA VAL A 315 4.71 4.48 3.72
C VAL A 315 4.79 2.97 3.71
N THR A 316 5.81 2.46 4.36
CA THR A 316 6.07 1.04 4.53
C THR A 316 5.67 0.62 5.94
N ARG A 317 4.98 -0.52 6.07
CA ARG A 317 4.70 -1.15 7.36
C ARG A 317 5.12 -2.60 7.33
N LEU A 318 5.69 -3.10 8.43
CA LEU A 318 5.96 -4.52 8.63
C LEU A 318 4.72 -5.19 9.22
N LYS A 319 4.29 -6.33 8.66
CA LYS A 319 3.08 -7.05 9.13
C LYS A 319 3.45 -8.29 9.92
N ALA A 320 4.29 -8.09 10.92
CA ALA A 320 4.67 -9.12 11.86
C ALA A 320 3.82 -8.98 13.13
N ALA A 321 3.21 -10.07 13.61
CA ALA A 321 2.53 -10.02 14.91
C ALA A 321 3.54 -9.71 16.01
N GLY A 322 3.16 -8.79 16.89
CA GLY A 322 4.00 -8.30 17.99
C GLY A 322 5.05 -7.28 17.57
N ILE A 323 5.01 -6.77 16.33
CA ILE A 323 5.94 -5.74 15.86
C ILE A 323 5.16 -4.65 15.13
N ASP A 324 5.04 -3.50 15.76
CA ASP A 324 4.53 -2.29 15.13
C ASP A 324 5.69 -1.50 14.55
N LEU A 325 5.78 -1.46 13.22
CA LEU A 325 6.83 -0.73 12.53
C LEU A 325 6.26 0.00 11.31
N ALA A 326 6.51 1.31 11.26
CA ALA A 326 6.26 2.17 10.11
C ALA A 326 7.54 2.92 9.72
N SER A 327 7.81 3.00 8.42
CA SER A 327 8.91 3.77 7.86
C SER A 327 8.44 4.51 6.62
N MET A 328 8.89 5.74 6.44
CA MET A 328 8.48 6.61 5.34
C MET A 328 9.56 7.61 4.97
N GLY A 329 9.56 8.01 3.69
CA GLY A 329 10.48 9.02 3.17
C GLY A 329 11.95 8.60 3.18
N ASP A 330 12.84 9.59 3.24
CA ASP A 330 14.28 9.36 3.28
C ASP A 330 14.73 9.06 4.72
N VAL A 331 15.04 7.80 4.97
CA VAL A 331 15.54 7.29 6.26
C VAL A 331 17.07 7.15 6.29
N ALA A 332 17.69 7.02 5.12
CA ALA A 332 19.12 6.71 4.96
C ALA A 332 19.99 7.97 4.95
N GLY A 333 19.39 9.16 4.94
CA GLY A 333 20.14 10.41 4.98
C GLY A 333 20.56 10.94 3.61
N VAL A 334 20.08 10.36 2.50
CA VAL A 334 20.48 10.77 1.15
C VAL A 334 19.80 12.11 0.83
N PRO A 335 20.53 13.24 0.80
CA PRO A 335 19.91 14.56 0.76
C PRO A 335 19.08 14.75 -0.51
N THR A 336 17.76 14.70 -0.39
CA THR A 336 16.85 15.20 -1.42
C THR A 336 16.54 16.66 -1.07
N GLY A 337 17.26 17.59 -1.69
CA GLY A 337 17.06 19.04 -1.53
C GLY A 337 18.20 19.79 -0.82
N THR A 338 18.21 21.11 -1.02
CA THR A 338 19.20 22.05 -0.49
C THR A 338 18.63 22.75 0.75
N GLY A 339 19.04 22.33 1.96
CA GLY A 339 18.61 22.96 3.20
C GLY A 339 18.93 22.14 4.44
N PRO A 340 19.00 22.78 5.64
CA PRO A 340 19.27 22.09 6.89
C PRO A 340 18.18 21.05 7.17
N VAL A 341 18.57 19.89 7.71
CA VAL A 341 17.65 18.86 8.16
C VAL A 341 17.63 18.87 9.67
N GLU A 342 16.46 19.15 10.25
CA GLU A 342 16.20 18.93 11.66
C GLU A 342 15.94 17.44 11.88
N GLU A 343 16.58 16.86 12.88
CA GLU A 343 16.46 15.45 13.21
C GLU A 343 16.17 15.26 14.69
N LEU A 344 15.16 14.45 15.00
CA LEU A 344 14.82 14.07 16.36
C LEU A 344 14.76 12.55 16.47
N THR A 345 15.38 12.02 17.52
CA THR A 345 15.45 10.58 17.76
C THR A 345 15.11 10.27 19.22
N PHE A 346 14.33 9.21 19.43
CA PHE A 346 14.02 8.61 20.71
C PHE A 346 14.26 7.11 20.64
N THR A 347 14.88 6.54 21.66
CA THR A 347 15.18 5.11 21.73
C THR A 347 14.97 4.60 23.15
N ASP A 348 14.20 3.50 23.26
CA ASP A 348 14.01 2.73 24.48
C ASP A 348 14.06 1.23 24.13
N PRO A 349 15.27 0.66 23.95
CA PRO A 349 15.44 -0.74 23.54
C PRO A 349 14.84 -1.74 24.53
N ALA A 350 14.83 -1.42 25.83
CA ALA A 350 14.26 -2.27 26.86
C ALA A 350 12.74 -2.45 26.71
N ARG A 351 12.08 -1.51 26.01
CA ARG A 351 10.65 -1.57 25.66
C ARG A 351 10.41 -1.86 24.17
N GLY A 352 11.47 -2.09 23.38
CA GLY A 352 11.36 -2.34 21.95
C GLY A 352 10.95 -1.10 21.14
N THR A 353 11.18 0.11 21.65
CA THR A 353 10.70 1.34 21.03
C THR A 353 11.83 2.14 20.39
N TYR A 354 11.62 2.58 19.15
CA TYR A 354 12.50 3.51 18.44
C TYR A 354 11.69 4.47 17.60
N ALA A 355 11.99 5.76 17.66
CA ALA A 355 11.35 6.76 16.82
C ALA A 355 12.40 7.75 16.30
N ARG A 356 12.41 8.00 14.99
CA ARG A 356 13.23 9.02 14.35
C ARG A 356 12.39 9.82 13.40
N LEU A 357 12.50 11.14 13.45
CA LEU A 357 11.83 12.08 12.55
C LEU A 357 12.88 12.94 11.87
N ARG A 358 12.71 13.15 10.55
CA ARG A 358 13.53 14.07 9.76
C ARG A 358 12.63 15.13 9.17
N ILE A 359 12.98 16.39 9.41
CA ILE A 359 12.15 17.55 9.12
C ILE A 359 12.98 18.53 8.29
N ARG A 360 12.36 19.08 7.24
CA ARG A 360 12.89 20.18 6.43
C ARG A 360 11.76 21.11 6.06
N ASP A 361 12.00 22.42 6.15
CA ASP A 361 11.00 23.45 5.82
C ASP A 361 9.66 23.21 6.54
N GLU A 362 9.73 22.94 7.84
CA GLU A 362 8.59 22.57 8.69
C GLU A 362 7.84 21.30 8.25
N ARG A 363 8.39 20.43 7.39
CA ARG A 363 7.69 19.26 6.85
C ARG A 363 8.48 17.98 7.07
N LEU A 364 7.78 16.88 7.32
CA LEU A 364 8.40 15.56 7.42
C LEU A 364 8.96 15.13 6.06
N THR A 365 10.25 14.82 6.03
CA THR A 365 10.94 14.24 4.86
C THR A 365 11.28 12.77 5.06
N GLY A 366 11.30 12.31 6.31
CA GLY A 366 11.43 10.90 6.65
C GLY A 366 11.03 10.60 8.09
N ALA A 367 10.62 9.37 8.36
CA ALA A 367 10.37 8.90 9.71
C ALA A 367 10.56 7.37 9.84
N ILE A 368 11.04 6.94 10.99
CA ILE A 368 11.07 5.55 11.46
C ILE A 368 10.32 5.51 12.78
N LEU A 369 9.33 4.63 12.92
CA LEU A 369 8.55 4.44 14.14
C LEU A 369 8.42 2.94 14.39
N LEU A 370 9.06 2.44 15.44
CA LEU A 370 9.10 1.04 15.88
C LEU A 370 8.61 0.94 17.33
N GLY A 371 7.81 -0.07 17.60
CA GLY A 371 7.17 -0.29 18.90
C GLY A 371 5.85 0.45 19.03
N ASP A 372 5.28 0.44 20.23
CA ASP A 372 4.04 1.15 20.53
C ASP A 372 4.28 2.67 20.40
N ASN A 373 3.71 3.25 19.35
CA ASN A 373 3.84 4.66 19.05
C ASN A 373 2.44 5.26 18.79
N PRO A 374 1.85 5.94 19.78
CA PRO A 374 0.48 6.47 19.66
C PRO A 374 0.34 7.57 18.61
N THR A 375 1.45 8.14 18.12
CA THR A 375 1.47 9.26 17.16
C THR A 375 1.73 8.82 15.72
N VAL A 376 1.90 7.52 15.46
CA VAL A 376 2.15 6.99 14.10
C VAL A 376 1.12 7.45 13.07
N GLY A 377 -0.17 7.51 13.44
CA GLY A 377 -1.23 7.99 12.57
C GLY A 377 -1.05 9.46 12.17
N THR A 378 -0.72 10.31 13.15
CA THR A 378 -0.47 11.74 12.94
C THR A 378 0.77 11.96 12.09
N VAL A 379 1.87 11.26 12.37
CA VAL A 379 3.13 11.35 11.60
C VAL A 379 2.88 10.97 10.14
N VAL A 380 2.19 9.85 9.90
CA VAL A 380 1.83 9.41 8.53
C VAL A 380 0.96 10.46 7.83
N GLN A 381 -0.03 11.05 8.51
CA GLN A 381 -0.90 12.07 7.93
C GLN A 381 -0.14 13.35 7.56
N LEU A 382 0.76 13.80 8.42
CA LEU A 382 1.60 14.98 8.18
C LEU A 382 2.53 14.74 6.99
N PHE A 383 3.18 13.57 6.94
CA PHE A 383 4.04 13.17 5.83
C PHE A 383 3.28 13.11 4.49
N ASP A 384 2.11 12.46 4.48
CA ASP A 384 1.29 12.30 3.28
C ASP A 384 0.86 13.60 2.64
N ARG A 385 0.46 14.55 3.47
CA ARG A 385 -0.05 15.85 3.03
C ARG A 385 1.08 16.85 2.80
N GLY A 386 2.30 16.51 3.20
CA GLY A 386 3.35 17.47 3.45
C GLY A 386 2.90 18.59 4.37
N ALA A 387 2.04 18.33 5.36
CA ALA A 387 1.57 19.41 6.22
C ALA A 387 2.71 19.91 7.14
N PRO A 388 2.69 21.18 7.59
CA PRO A 388 3.66 21.67 8.55
C PRO A 388 3.56 20.88 9.87
N VAL A 389 4.70 20.51 10.45
CA VAL A 389 4.80 19.84 11.76
C VAL A 389 4.51 20.83 12.91
N PRO A 390 3.99 20.38 14.06
CA PRO A 390 3.72 21.25 15.21
C PRO A 390 5.00 21.84 15.81
N THR A 391 4.94 23.02 16.43
CA THR A 391 6.12 23.65 17.05
C THR A 391 6.78 22.76 18.11
N ASP A 392 5.99 22.06 18.94
CA ASP A 392 6.54 21.06 19.86
C ASP A 392 6.74 19.72 19.15
N ARG A 393 7.92 19.55 18.54
CA ARG A 393 8.30 18.33 17.81
C ARG A 393 8.30 17.08 18.67
N ARG A 394 8.58 17.21 19.97
CA ARG A 394 8.63 16.07 20.92
C ARG A 394 7.29 15.36 21.02
N ALA A 395 6.19 16.11 20.85
CA ALA A 395 4.85 15.54 20.85
C ALA A 395 4.65 14.52 19.71
N LEU A 396 5.43 14.58 18.62
CA LEU A 396 5.39 13.60 17.54
C LEU A 396 6.19 12.33 17.84
N LEU A 397 7.17 12.38 18.75
CA LEU A 397 7.97 11.22 19.17
C LEU A 397 7.32 10.48 20.34
N LEU A 398 6.91 11.23 21.36
CA LEU A 398 6.52 10.70 22.68
C LEU A 398 5.01 10.70 22.92
N GLY A 399 4.23 11.31 22.03
CA GLY A 399 2.87 11.75 22.37
C GLY A 399 2.88 13.01 23.24
N ARG A 400 1.70 13.50 23.64
CA ARG A 400 1.61 14.68 24.53
C ARG A 400 2.24 14.36 25.90
N ALA A 401 3.02 15.30 26.42
CA ALA A 401 3.84 15.15 27.62
C ALA A 401 3.05 14.84 28.91
N VAL A 402 3.74 14.12 29.81
CA VAL A 402 3.34 13.57 31.11
C VAL A 402 2.62 14.58 32.02
N GLY A 403 1.47 14.17 32.55
CA GLY A 403 0.56 14.95 33.41
C GLY A 403 -0.91 14.58 33.19
N ALA A 404 -1.23 14.02 32.02
CA ALA A 404 -2.42 13.21 31.82
C ALA A 404 -2.12 11.76 32.22
N ALA A 405 -3.13 11.07 32.74
CA ALA A 405 -3.14 9.60 32.86
C ALA A 405 -2.60 8.94 31.57
N PRO A 406 -2.11 7.68 31.61
CA PRO A 406 -1.67 6.96 30.42
C PRO A 406 -2.66 7.23 29.27
N ALA A 407 -2.13 7.73 28.15
CA ALA A 407 -2.97 8.06 27.01
C ALA A 407 -3.69 6.79 26.57
N GLU A 408 -5.00 6.74 26.81
CA GLU A 408 -5.84 5.73 26.20
C GLU A 408 -5.62 5.79 24.67
N PRO A 409 -5.55 4.65 23.99
CA PRO A 409 -5.46 4.61 22.53
C PRO A 409 -6.54 5.52 21.94
N ALA A 410 -6.14 6.43 21.04
CA ALA A 410 -6.95 7.51 20.45
C ALA A 410 -8.42 7.55 20.91
N ALA A 411 -8.74 8.43 21.87
CA ALA A 411 -10.00 8.44 22.65
C ALA A 411 -11.32 8.35 21.84
N SER A 412 -11.31 8.66 20.54
CA SER A 412 -12.39 8.29 19.63
C SER A 412 -12.03 8.58 18.17
N PRO A 413 -12.42 7.74 17.20
CA PRO A 413 -12.47 8.11 15.79
C PRO A 413 -13.24 9.40 15.48
N ALA A 414 -14.05 9.92 16.42
CA ALA A 414 -14.73 11.22 16.32
C ALA A 414 -13.79 12.38 15.97
N LEU A 415 -12.59 12.45 16.57
CA LEU A 415 -11.65 13.57 16.40
C LEU A 415 -10.83 13.49 15.10
N MET A 416 -10.90 12.38 14.38
CA MET A 416 -10.21 12.22 13.11
C MET A 416 -10.92 13.05 12.02
N PRO A 417 -10.22 13.90 11.24
CA PRO A 417 -10.85 14.65 10.15
C PRO A 417 -11.42 13.74 9.07
N ASP A 418 -12.53 14.11 8.42
CA ASP A 418 -13.12 13.30 7.34
C ASP A 418 -12.16 13.06 6.18
N ALA A 419 -11.27 14.02 5.89
CA ALA A 419 -10.24 13.90 4.87
C ALA A 419 -9.03 13.02 5.30
N ALA A 420 -9.02 12.44 6.50
CA ALA A 420 -7.94 11.56 6.93
C ALA A 420 -7.97 10.26 6.12
N VAL A 421 -6.85 9.90 5.49
CA VAL A 421 -6.74 8.65 4.72
C VAL A 421 -6.63 7.48 5.70
N VAL A 422 -7.62 6.59 5.65
CA VAL A 422 -7.66 5.36 6.46
C VAL A 422 -7.04 4.20 5.69
N CYS A 423 -7.40 4.03 4.41
CA CYS A 423 -6.84 2.98 3.55
C CYS A 423 -6.10 3.58 2.36
N ARG A 424 -4.76 3.61 2.41
CA ARG A 424 -3.93 4.14 1.30
C ARG A 424 -4.03 3.35 0.00
N CYS A 425 -4.14 2.01 0.07
CA CYS A 425 -4.25 1.18 -1.13
C CYS A 425 -5.46 1.57 -1.98
N ASN A 426 -6.58 1.84 -1.32
CA ASN A 426 -7.87 2.13 -1.94
C ASN A 426 -8.20 3.62 -2.01
N ASP A 427 -7.34 4.48 -1.46
CA ASP A 427 -7.59 5.91 -1.29
C ASP A 427 -8.88 6.21 -0.50
N VAL A 428 -9.17 5.40 0.53
CA VAL A 428 -10.39 5.55 1.35
C VAL A 428 -10.09 6.44 2.54
N SER A 429 -10.87 7.51 2.67
CA SER A 429 -10.83 8.42 3.83
C SER A 429 -11.80 8.00 4.93
N LYS A 430 -11.68 8.60 6.12
CA LYS A 430 -12.68 8.45 7.18
C LYS A 430 -14.06 8.86 6.67
N GLY A 431 -14.16 10.02 6.01
CA GLY A 431 -15.43 10.53 5.49
C GLY A 431 -16.11 9.57 4.52
N ALA A 432 -15.34 8.86 3.70
CA ALA A 432 -15.87 7.82 2.81
C ALA A 432 -16.48 6.65 3.60
N LEU A 433 -15.82 6.19 4.67
CA LEU A 433 -16.37 5.14 5.55
C LEU A 433 -17.65 5.61 6.25
N VAL A 434 -17.67 6.84 6.77
CA VAL A 434 -18.86 7.45 7.40
C VAL A 434 -20.01 7.55 6.40
N ALA A 435 -19.74 8.00 5.17
CA ALA A 435 -20.74 8.10 4.13
C ALA A 435 -21.33 6.72 3.76
N CYS A 436 -20.48 5.69 3.60
CA CYS A 436 -20.95 4.33 3.34
C CYS A 436 -21.75 3.74 4.51
N TRP A 437 -21.34 4.00 5.75
CA TRP A 437 -22.08 3.59 6.95
C TRP A 437 -23.51 4.15 6.93
N ARG A 438 -23.61 5.47 6.71
CA ARG A 438 -24.90 6.18 6.59
C ARG A 438 -25.73 5.67 5.40
N ALA A 439 -25.09 5.24 4.32
CA ALA A 439 -25.74 4.61 3.17
C ALA A 439 -26.13 3.14 3.40
N GLY A 440 -25.91 2.58 4.59
CA GLY A 440 -26.39 1.24 4.98
C GLY A 440 -25.30 0.18 5.20
N ALA A 441 -24.02 0.48 4.98
CA ALA A 441 -22.92 -0.44 5.25
C ALA A 441 -22.60 -0.54 6.75
N ARG A 442 -23.50 -1.15 7.54
CA ARG A 442 -23.49 -1.16 9.02
C ARG A 442 -22.60 -2.25 9.65
N SER A 443 -21.55 -2.68 8.97
CA SER A 443 -20.57 -3.64 9.52
C SER A 443 -19.20 -3.45 8.89
N VAL A 444 -18.14 -3.95 9.53
CA VAL A 444 -16.78 -3.91 8.96
C VAL A 444 -16.75 -4.58 7.58
N THR A 445 -17.38 -5.74 7.46
CA THR A 445 -17.47 -6.48 6.19
C THR A 445 -18.20 -5.67 5.13
N ALA A 446 -19.33 -5.02 5.47
CA ALA A 446 -20.07 -4.19 4.53
C ALA A 446 -19.30 -2.91 4.14
N LEU A 447 -18.62 -2.26 5.08
CA LEU A 447 -17.75 -1.11 4.79
C LEU A 447 -16.59 -1.51 3.88
N SER A 448 -15.95 -2.64 4.15
CA SER A 448 -14.91 -3.21 3.30
C SER A 448 -15.46 -3.59 1.93
N ALA A 449 -16.68 -4.10 1.81
CA ALA A 449 -17.29 -4.38 0.51
C ALA A 449 -17.58 -3.08 -0.27
N ALA A 450 -18.15 -2.08 0.38
CA ALA A 450 -18.55 -0.81 -0.25
C ALA A 450 -17.37 0.08 -0.63
N THR A 451 -16.33 0.13 0.21
CA THR A 451 -15.17 1.03 0.02
C THR A 451 -13.91 0.31 -0.46
N ARG A 452 -13.91 -1.02 -0.42
CA ARG A 452 -12.73 -1.88 -0.57
C ARG A 452 -11.67 -1.69 0.51
N ALA A 453 -11.89 -0.92 1.57
CA ALA A 453 -10.94 -0.79 2.67
C ALA A 453 -10.55 -2.18 3.24
N ALA A 454 -9.31 -2.31 3.73
CA ALA A 454 -8.69 -3.58 4.17
C ALA A 454 -8.38 -4.65 3.11
N THR A 455 -8.88 -4.54 1.87
CA THR A 455 -8.66 -5.55 0.81
C THR A 455 -7.27 -5.51 0.16
N GLY A 456 -6.50 -4.43 0.38
CA GLY A 456 -5.18 -4.23 -0.21
C GLY A 456 -4.04 -4.77 0.65
N CYS A 457 -3.31 -3.90 1.34
CA CYS A 457 -2.21 -4.34 2.20
C CYS A 457 -2.66 -4.92 3.56
N GLY A 458 -3.93 -4.78 3.93
CA GLY A 458 -4.46 -5.19 5.24
C GLY A 458 -4.12 -4.26 6.41
N GLY A 459 -3.15 -3.36 6.29
CA GLY A 459 -2.65 -2.54 7.41
C GLY A 459 -3.61 -1.48 7.97
N CYS A 460 -4.84 -1.40 7.46
CA CYS A 460 -5.90 -0.51 7.96
C CYS A 460 -7.07 -1.27 8.60
N ARG A 461 -7.00 -2.61 8.72
CA ARG A 461 -8.08 -3.45 9.27
C ARG A 461 -8.56 -2.95 10.64
N ASP A 462 -7.63 -2.74 11.56
CA ASP A 462 -7.97 -2.31 12.93
C ASP A 462 -8.53 -0.89 12.97
N ALA A 463 -8.02 0.01 12.12
CA ALA A 463 -8.56 1.36 11.99
C ALA A 463 -9.99 1.35 11.44
N VAL A 464 -10.29 0.51 10.44
CA VAL A 464 -11.65 0.33 9.91
C VAL A 464 -12.56 -0.27 10.98
N ALA A 465 -12.09 -1.28 11.73
CA ALA A 465 -12.85 -1.89 12.81
C ALA A 465 -13.16 -0.89 13.93
N GLY A 466 -12.16 -0.09 14.35
CA GLY A 466 -12.34 0.97 15.34
C GLY A 466 -13.31 2.06 14.89
N ILE A 467 -13.22 2.51 13.64
CA ILE A 467 -14.18 3.47 13.06
C ILE A 467 -15.59 2.87 13.00
N ALA A 468 -15.73 1.60 12.60
CA ALA A 468 -17.02 0.92 12.56
C ALA A 468 -17.64 0.75 13.96
N GLY A 469 -16.82 0.40 14.96
CA GLY A 469 -17.26 0.32 16.36
C GLY A 469 -17.76 1.67 16.87
N TRP A 470 -16.99 2.74 16.63
CA TRP A 470 -17.41 4.10 16.95
C TRP A 470 -18.70 4.51 16.23
N LEU A 471 -18.84 4.17 14.95
CA LEU A 471 -20.05 4.48 14.18
C LEU A 471 -21.27 3.69 14.66
N ALA A 472 -21.10 2.47 15.16
CA ALA A 472 -22.18 1.69 15.75
C ALA A 472 -22.73 2.33 17.03
N GLU A 473 -21.88 2.99 17.81
CA GLU A 473 -22.28 3.74 19.01
C GLU A 473 -22.86 5.12 18.66
N ALA A 474 -22.23 5.84 17.72
CA ALA A 474 -22.58 7.23 17.39
C ALA A 474 -23.74 7.36 16.39
N ASP A 475 -23.98 6.35 15.56
CA ASP A 475 -25.04 6.30 14.53
C ASP A 475 -25.59 4.86 14.41
N PRO A 476 -26.37 4.39 15.41
CA PRO A 476 -26.83 3.01 15.50
C PRO A 476 -27.85 2.65 14.40
N PRO A 477 -28.03 1.35 14.07
CA PRO A 477 -29.02 0.94 13.08
C PRO A 477 -30.43 1.38 13.48
N GLY A 478 -31.10 2.19 12.65
CA GLY A 478 -32.45 2.71 12.89
C GLY A 478 -32.53 4.20 13.25
N SER A 479 -31.40 4.91 13.36
CA SER A 479 -31.38 6.38 13.29
C SER A 479 -31.62 6.84 11.85
N ASP A 480 -32.88 6.95 11.44
CA ASP A 480 -33.19 7.69 10.22
C ASP A 480 -32.71 9.14 10.38
N PRO A 481 -32.00 9.72 9.39
CA PRO A 481 -31.72 11.13 9.42
C PRO A 481 -33.05 11.88 9.39
N ALA A 482 -33.29 12.72 10.41
CA ALA A 482 -34.38 13.69 10.36
C ALA A 482 -34.26 14.47 9.03
N PRO A 483 -35.38 14.72 8.32
CA PRO A 483 -35.31 15.42 7.05
C PRO A 483 -34.60 16.75 7.26
N VAL A 484 -33.49 16.95 6.54
CA VAL A 484 -32.88 18.27 6.45
C VAL A 484 -33.88 19.11 5.65
N ASP A 485 -34.51 20.08 6.31
CA ASP A 485 -35.43 21.01 5.67
C ASP A 485 -34.72 21.68 4.49
N ALA A 486 -35.08 21.22 3.29
CA ALA A 486 -34.66 21.82 2.04
C ALA A 486 -35.48 23.09 1.79
N ALA A 487 -35.24 24.12 2.59
CA ALA A 487 -35.76 25.46 2.35
C ALA A 487 -34.62 26.48 2.45
N GLY A 488 -34.18 26.93 1.27
CA GLY A 488 -33.40 28.16 1.13
C GLY A 488 -32.00 28.00 0.55
N ASP A 489 -31.88 27.59 -0.72
CA ASP A 489 -31.11 28.36 -1.70
C ASP A 489 -31.41 27.84 -3.13
N ARG A 490 -32.44 28.39 -3.77
CA ARG A 490 -32.62 28.29 -5.21
C ARG A 490 -32.75 29.72 -5.76
N GLY A 491 -31.70 30.21 -6.41
CA GLY A 491 -31.81 31.43 -7.21
C GLY A 491 -30.48 32.01 -7.69
N ARG A 492 -29.86 31.41 -8.72
CA ARG A 492 -29.70 31.99 -10.08
C ARG A 492 -28.69 33.16 -10.13
N GLY A 493 -27.59 33.07 -10.90
CA GLY A 493 -27.58 32.75 -12.32
C GLY A 493 -27.90 34.03 -13.12
N ALA A 494 -26.86 34.78 -13.47
CA ALA A 494 -26.91 36.05 -14.18
C ALA A 494 -27.29 35.89 -15.66
N ALA A 495 -28.16 36.78 -16.16
CA ALA A 495 -28.10 37.47 -17.46
C ALA A 495 -29.50 37.98 -17.85
N GLY A 496 -29.57 39.20 -18.40
CA GLY A 496 -30.71 39.62 -19.22
C GLY A 496 -31.32 40.97 -18.85
N THR A 497 -30.85 41.99 -19.56
CA THR A 497 -31.44 43.31 -19.80
C THR A 497 -32.95 43.31 -20.02
N ASP A 498 -33.68 44.24 -19.39
CA ASP A 498 -34.43 45.31 -20.06
C ASP A 498 -35.39 46.03 -19.10
N HIS A 499 -35.31 47.37 -19.11
CA HIS A 499 -36.28 48.29 -18.53
C HIS A 499 -37.54 48.33 -19.41
N PRO A 500 -38.76 48.52 -18.84
CA PRO A 500 -39.24 49.90 -18.76
C PRO A 500 -40.19 50.25 -17.58
N HIS A 501 -40.13 51.53 -17.19
CA HIS A 501 -41.22 52.43 -16.77
C HIS A 501 -42.30 51.95 -15.76
N THR A 502 -42.41 52.62 -14.61
CA THR A 502 -43.31 53.79 -14.38
C THR A 502 -43.35 54.24 -12.90
N ARG A 503 -43.26 55.57 -12.70
CA ARG A 503 -43.98 56.50 -11.76
C ARG A 503 -44.54 55.91 -10.44
N GLY A 504 -44.40 56.51 -9.26
CA GLY A 504 -44.07 57.88 -8.82
C GLY A 504 -44.84 58.21 -7.51
N THR A 505 -44.41 59.28 -6.83
CA THR A 505 -45.08 60.04 -5.73
C THR A 505 -45.16 59.37 -4.35
N ASP A 506 -45.12 60.03 -3.18
CA ASP A 506 -44.65 61.35 -2.71
C ASP A 506 -44.83 61.38 -1.16
N GLY A 507 -44.11 62.29 -0.47
CA GLY A 507 -44.39 62.78 0.89
C GLY A 507 -43.64 62.04 2.00
N GLY A 508 -42.72 62.64 2.77
CA GLY A 508 -42.82 63.88 3.56
C GLY A 508 -43.20 63.48 5.00
N GLY A 509 -42.58 63.88 6.12
CA GLY A 509 -41.49 64.79 6.49
C GLY A 509 -41.46 64.89 8.03
N SER A 510 -40.40 65.52 8.58
CA SER A 510 -40.21 65.97 9.99
C SER A 510 -40.04 64.88 11.08
N GLY A 511 -39.24 65.02 12.14
CA GLY A 511 -38.35 66.07 12.66
C GLY A 511 -37.30 65.40 13.59
N ARG A 512 -36.07 65.93 13.70
CA ARG A 512 -35.55 66.67 14.87
C ARG A 512 -35.85 65.97 16.23
N GLU A 513 -34.89 65.57 17.06
CA GLU A 513 -33.76 66.35 17.60
C GLU A 513 -32.88 65.46 18.51
N ARG A 514 -31.56 65.78 18.55
CA ARG A 514 -30.63 65.80 19.71
C ARG A 514 -30.38 64.46 20.44
N ASN A 515 -29.17 64.07 20.84
CA ASN A 515 -27.97 64.82 21.17
C ASN A 515 -26.81 63.81 21.39
N SER A 516 -25.63 64.11 20.81
CA SER A 516 -24.33 64.25 21.50
C SER A 516 -23.83 63.07 22.37
N VAL A 517 -22.65 62.49 22.17
CA VAL A 517 -21.30 63.00 22.53
C VAL A 517 -20.36 61.84 22.15
N THR A 518 -19.48 61.97 21.13
CA THR A 518 -18.00 62.16 21.23
C THR A 518 -17.31 61.18 22.18
N ASP A 519 -16.14 60.61 21.93
CA ASP A 519 -15.17 60.61 20.84
C ASP A 519 -14.11 59.56 21.25
N ARG A 520 -13.35 59.06 20.26
CA ARG A 520 -11.87 58.91 20.20
C ARG A 520 -11.09 58.62 21.51
N GLU A 521 -9.95 57.94 21.54
CA GLU A 521 -8.91 57.45 20.62
C GLU A 521 -7.96 56.69 21.59
N THR A 522 -7.50 55.47 21.29
CA THR A 522 -6.14 55.17 20.78
C THR A 522 -5.03 55.11 21.84
N VAL A 523 -4.07 54.22 21.53
CA VAL A 523 -2.65 54.19 21.93
C VAL A 523 -2.27 53.20 23.06
N GLU A 524 -1.81 52.03 22.62
CA GLU A 524 -0.41 51.56 22.71
C GLU A 524 0.33 51.68 24.07
N ALA A 525 0.85 50.54 24.57
CA ALA A 525 2.28 50.33 24.87
C ALA A 525 2.51 49.11 25.80
N THR A 526 3.29 48.15 25.26
CA THR A 526 4.48 47.55 25.86
C THR A 526 4.45 47.07 27.33
N ARG A 527 4.54 45.75 27.50
CA ARG A 527 5.64 45.10 28.24
C ARG A 527 5.77 43.62 27.91
#